data_AF-A0A7L2YLV9-F1
#
_entry.id   AF-A0A7L2YLV9-F1
#
_cell.length_a   1.000
_cell.length_b   1.000
_cell.length_c   1.000
_cell.angle_alpha   90.00
_cell.angle_beta   90.00
_cell.angle_gamma   90.00
#
_symmetry.space_group_name_H-M   'P 1'
#
loop_
_entity.id
_entity.type
_entity.pdbx_description
1 polymer ?
#
loop_
_entity_poly.entity_id
_entity_poly.type
_entity_poly.pdbx_seq_one_letter_code
_entity_poly.pdbx_strand_id
1 'polypeptide(L)'
;RGPSVGTGDMAEAVTDPDMVALFQAFLGKVTTFSTEEGHVLPEPYHYMVRDTEQRGLCLHDGHLVATSLQGANASQEEPISVVPNRHLERQRCPLFVGIHGGTKALSCGTGTEPQLKLE
;
A
#
# COMPACT_ATOMS: atom_id res chain seq x y z
N ARG A 1 -5.00 -33.69 37.98
CA ARG A 1 -5.31 -33.62 36.52
C ARG A 1 -5.96 -32.26 36.27
N GLY A 2 -5.16 -31.21 36.09
CA GLY A 2 -5.65 -29.87 35.71
C GLY A 2 -5.54 -29.71 34.19
N PRO A 3 -6.43 -28.95 33.53
CA PRO A 3 -6.36 -28.78 32.08
C PRO A 3 -5.16 -27.88 31.73
N SER A 4 -4.36 -28.35 30.79
CA SER A 4 -3.30 -27.58 30.17
C SER A 4 -3.90 -26.37 29.46
N VAL A 5 -3.44 -25.18 29.83
CA VAL A 5 -3.61 -23.97 29.03
C VAL A 5 -2.97 -24.25 27.68
N GLY A 6 -3.81 -24.30 26.64
CA GLY A 6 -3.34 -24.32 25.26
C GLY A 6 -2.64 -23.00 24.99
N THR A 7 -1.32 -23.07 24.81
CA THR A 7 -0.51 -21.98 24.29
C THR A 7 -1.06 -21.67 22.90
N GLY A 8 -1.74 -20.54 22.76
CA GLY A 8 -2.23 -20.05 21.48
C GLY A 8 -1.05 -19.94 20.53
N ASP A 9 -1.19 -20.62 19.40
CA ASP A 9 -0.32 -20.56 18.24
C ASP A 9 -0.13 -19.08 17.87
N MET A 10 1.06 -18.52 18.15
CA MET A 10 1.42 -17.22 17.62
C MET A 10 1.61 -17.44 16.13
N ALA A 11 0.57 -17.14 15.35
CA ALA A 11 0.66 -17.13 13.90
C ALA A 11 1.75 -16.13 13.50
N GLU A 12 2.95 -16.64 13.29
CA GLU A 12 4.06 -15.88 12.75
C GLU A 12 3.64 -15.39 11.37
N ALA A 13 3.55 -14.08 11.19
CA ALA A 13 3.17 -13.49 9.92
C ALA A 13 4.24 -13.86 8.87
N VAL A 14 3.96 -14.89 8.07
CA VAL A 14 4.82 -15.32 6.97
C VAL A 14 4.92 -14.17 5.97
N THR A 15 6.05 -13.48 6.00
CA THR A 15 6.31 -12.33 5.13
C THR A 15 7.10 -12.80 3.92
N ASP A 16 6.50 -12.69 2.74
CA ASP A 16 7.11 -13.09 1.47
C ASP A 16 8.22 -12.07 1.06
N PRO A 17 9.49 -12.51 0.91
CA PRO A 17 10.59 -11.61 0.55
C PRO A 17 10.42 -10.90 -0.80
N ASP A 18 9.80 -11.55 -1.79
CA ASP A 18 9.59 -10.98 -3.13
C ASP A 18 8.49 -9.91 -3.10
N MET A 19 7.48 -10.14 -2.26
CA MET A 19 6.43 -9.14 -1.98
C MET A 19 7.02 -7.89 -1.30
N VAL A 20 7.91 -8.08 -0.33
CA VAL A 20 8.62 -6.96 0.32
C VAL A 20 9.49 -6.22 -0.68
N ALA A 21 10.26 -6.93 -1.50
CA ALA A 21 11.13 -6.31 -2.49
C ALA A 21 10.35 -5.44 -3.49
N LEU A 22 9.20 -5.91 -3.99
CA LEU A 22 8.38 -5.14 -4.91
C LEU A 22 7.73 -3.92 -4.24
N PHE A 23 7.34 -4.04 -2.96
CA PHE A 23 6.83 -2.91 -2.18
C PHE A 23 7.91 -1.83 -1.97
N GLN A 24 9.14 -2.23 -1.62
CA GLN A 24 10.27 -1.30 -1.51
C GLN A 24 10.61 -0.66 -2.87
N ALA A 25 10.48 -1.44 -3.95
CA ALA A 25 10.65 -0.94 -5.30
C ALA A 25 9.58 0.11 -5.67
N PHE A 26 8.32 -0.10 -5.30
CA PHE A 26 7.25 0.87 -5.46
C PHE A 26 7.54 2.17 -4.68
N LEU A 27 8.08 2.06 -3.47
CA LEU A 27 8.51 3.19 -2.66
C LEU A 27 9.74 3.94 -3.20
N GLY A 28 10.34 3.47 -4.29
CA GLY A 28 11.60 4.00 -4.81
C GLY A 28 12.79 3.78 -3.86
N LYS A 29 12.66 2.89 -2.87
CA LYS A 29 13.68 2.60 -1.83
C LYS A 29 14.71 1.57 -2.29
N VAL A 30 14.84 1.28 -3.60
CA VAL A 30 15.81 0.30 -4.12
C VAL A 30 17.23 0.81 -3.90
N THR A 31 17.92 0.16 -2.96
CA THR A 31 19.37 0.23 -2.84
C THR A 31 19.94 -0.76 -3.85
N THR A 32 20.84 -0.30 -4.72
CA THR A 32 21.59 -1.09 -5.69
C THR A 32 21.97 -2.49 -5.17
N PHE A 33 21.36 -3.53 -5.71
CA PHE A 33 21.95 -4.86 -5.74
C PHE A 33 22.04 -5.31 -7.18
N SER A 34 23.27 -5.47 -7.63
CA SER A 34 23.67 -6.00 -8.93
C SER A 34 23.00 -7.35 -9.19
N THR A 35 22.07 -7.40 -10.12
CA THR A 35 21.75 -8.58 -10.93
C THR A 35 21.24 -8.07 -12.28
N GLU A 36 21.76 -8.65 -13.35
CA GLU A 36 21.88 -8.10 -14.71
C GLU A 36 20.58 -8.00 -15.53
N GLU A 37 19.46 -7.61 -14.92
CA GLU A 37 18.26 -7.24 -15.67
C GLU A 37 17.79 -5.87 -15.20
N GLY A 38 17.98 -4.86 -16.05
CA GLY A 38 17.46 -3.51 -15.84
C GLY A 38 15.94 -3.52 -15.77
N HIS A 39 15.40 -3.81 -14.59
CA HIS A 39 13.99 -3.66 -14.32
C HIS A 39 13.67 -2.17 -14.29
N VAL A 40 13.17 -1.66 -15.42
CA VAL A 40 12.43 -0.40 -15.48
C VAL A 40 11.31 -0.54 -14.45
N LEU A 41 11.37 0.26 -13.38
CA LEU A 41 10.26 0.34 -12.43
C LEU A 41 9.05 0.85 -13.21
N PRO A 42 7.88 0.20 -13.10
CA PRO A 42 6.70 0.64 -13.81
C PRO A 42 6.36 2.06 -13.36
N GLU A 43 6.24 2.99 -14.32
CA GLU A 43 5.74 4.32 -14.04
C GLU A 43 4.33 4.20 -13.43
N PRO A 44 4.08 4.76 -12.24
CA PRO A 44 2.78 4.64 -11.60
C PRO A 44 1.67 5.27 -12.45
N TYR A 45 0.53 4.60 -12.52
CA TYR A 45 -0.70 5.24 -12.98
C TYR A 45 -1.22 6.16 -11.88
N HIS A 46 -1.77 7.31 -12.27
CA HIS A 46 -2.32 8.28 -11.34
C HIS A 46 -3.84 8.40 -11.51
N TYR A 47 -4.56 8.29 -10.38
CA TYR A 47 -6.01 8.35 -10.37
C TYR A 47 -6.53 9.28 -9.28
N MET A 48 -7.64 9.96 -9.56
CA MET A 48 -8.47 10.58 -8.52
C MET A 48 -9.47 9.54 -8.04
N VAL A 49 -9.35 9.12 -6.78
CA VAL A 49 -10.23 8.11 -6.19
C VAL A 49 -11.26 8.80 -5.32
N ARG A 50 -12.53 8.47 -5.54
CA ARG A 50 -13.66 8.94 -4.75
C ARG A 50 -14.50 7.77 -4.28
N ASP A 51 -15.12 7.92 -3.13
CA ASP A 51 -16.10 6.94 -2.66
C ASP A 51 -17.46 7.08 -3.39
N THR A 52 -18.43 6.24 -3.02
CA THR A 52 -19.77 6.24 -3.62
C THR A 52 -20.53 7.54 -3.39
N GLU A 53 -20.20 8.26 -2.32
CA GLU A 53 -20.78 9.57 -1.95
C GLU A 53 -20.03 10.75 -2.59
N GLN A 54 -19.14 10.47 -3.55
CA GLN A 54 -18.31 11.47 -4.24
C GLN A 54 -17.34 12.23 -3.31
N ARG A 55 -17.00 11.66 -2.16
CA ARG A 55 -15.94 12.21 -1.30
C ARG A 55 -14.58 11.82 -1.87
N GLY A 56 -13.74 12.83 -2.11
CA GLY A 56 -12.37 12.62 -2.56
C GLY A 56 -11.43 12.33 -1.40
N LEU A 57 -10.31 11.69 -1.70
CA LEU A 57 -9.26 11.42 -0.72
C LEU A 57 -8.35 12.64 -0.58
N CYS A 58 -8.00 12.99 0.65
CA CYS A 58 -6.96 13.98 0.93
C CYS A 58 -6.03 13.50 2.05
N LEU A 59 -4.82 14.05 2.09
CA LEU A 59 -3.87 13.79 3.16
C LEU A 59 -4.15 14.73 4.35
N HIS A 60 -4.45 14.16 5.51
CA HIS A 60 -4.68 14.90 6.75
C HIS A 60 -3.95 14.20 7.90
N ASP A 61 -3.04 14.92 8.58
CA ASP A 61 -2.24 14.40 9.69
C ASP A 61 -1.55 13.05 9.41
N GLY A 62 -1.06 12.89 8.17
CA GLY A 62 -0.38 11.67 7.73
C GLY A 62 -1.30 10.50 7.40
N HIS A 63 -2.62 10.69 7.44
CA HIS A 63 -3.63 9.70 7.07
C HIS A 63 -4.36 10.12 5.79
N LEU A 64 -4.73 9.15 4.95
CA LEU A 64 -5.66 9.40 3.86
C LEU A 64 -7.09 9.38 4.39
N VAL A 65 -7.81 10.48 4.18
CA VAL A 65 -9.18 10.67 4.68
C VAL A 65 -10.11 10.99 3.52
N ALA A 66 -11.28 10.38 3.50
CA ALA A 66 -12.34 10.70 2.55
C ALA A 66 -13.17 11.89 3.05
N THR A 67 -13.18 12.98 2.28
CA THR A 67 -13.93 14.20 2.65
C THR A 67 -14.57 14.87 1.43
N SER A 68 -15.47 15.82 1.67
CA SER A 68 -16.07 16.61 0.59
C SER A 68 -15.07 17.66 0.09
N LEU A 69 -14.63 17.50 -1.15
CA LEU A 69 -13.63 18.37 -1.79
C LEU A 69 -14.29 19.09 -2.97
N GLN A 70 -14.70 20.35 -2.75
CA GLN A 70 -15.42 21.20 -3.69
C GLN A 70 -15.02 22.67 -3.55
N GLY A 71 -14.97 23.40 -4.66
CA GLY A 71 -14.61 24.82 -4.64
C GLY A 71 -13.19 25.03 -4.12
N ALA A 72 -13.03 25.81 -3.05
CA ALA A 72 -11.72 26.24 -2.57
C ALA A 72 -10.83 25.11 -2.04
N ASN A 73 -11.39 23.99 -1.56
CA ASN A 73 -10.62 22.85 -1.05
C ASN A 73 -10.43 21.73 -2.10
N ALA A 74 -10.94 21.88 -3.33
CA ALA A 74 -10.81 20.85 -4.37
C ALA A 74 -9.35 20.55 -4.73
N SER A 75 -8.45 21.52 -4.58
CA SER A 75 -7.00 21.36 -4.80
C SER A 75 -6.30 20.49 -3.76
N GLN A 76 -6.97 20.13 -2.67
CA GLN A 76 -6.44 19.25 -1.62
C GLN A 76 -6.67 17.76 -1.94
N GLU A 77 -7.37 17.44 -3.03
CA GLU A 77 -7.60 16.05 -3.43
C GLU A 77 -6.26 15.40 -3.82
N GLU A 78 -5.94 14.29 -3.17
CA GLU A 78 -4.66 13.60 -3.28
C GLU A 78 -4.68 12.61 -4.46
N PRO A 79 -3.79 12.75 -5.45
CA PRO A 79 -3.65 11.77 -6.52
C PRO A 79 -3.13 10.44 -5.98
N ILE A 80 -3.82 9.36 -6.33
CA ILE A 80 -3.45 8.01 -5.95
C ILE A 80 -2.57 7.39 -7.03
N SER A 81 -1.34 7.01 -6.65
CA SER A 81 -0.39 6.28 -7.48
C SER A 81 -0.63 4.77 -7.38
N VAL A 82 -0.66 4.10 -8.52
CA VAL A 82 -0.99 2.67 -8.62
C VAL A 82 -0.01 1.94 -9.52
N VAL A 83 0.51 0.80 -9.06
CA VAL A 83 1.25 -0.16 -9.91
C VAL A 83 0.72 -1.59 -9.72
N PRO A 84 0.72 -2.44 -10.76
CA PRO A 84 0.35 -3.84 -10.62
C PRO A 84 1.33 -4.61 -9.73
N ASN A 85 0.81 -5.46 -8.85
CA ASN A 85 1.61 -6.45 -8.15
C ASN A 85 1.67 -7.76 -8.96
N ARG A 86 2.77 -7.94 -9.69
CA ARG A 86 2.96 -9.07 -10.61
C ARG A 86 3.17 -10.44 -9.95
N HIS A 87 3.36 -10.50 -8.62
CA HIS A 87 3.62 -11.75 -7.88
C HIS A 87 2.33 -12.42 -7.39
N LEU A 88 1.20 -11.73 -7.43
CA LEU A 88 -0.10 -12.27 -7.05
C LEU A 88 -0.92 -12.65 -8.29
N GLU A 89 -1.93 -13.49 -8.09
CA GLU A 89 -2.85 -13.95 -9.16
C GLU A 89 -3.48 -12.78 -9.93
N ARG A 90 -3.09 -12.63 -11.20
CA ARG A 90 -3.43 -11.47 -12.04
C ARG A 90 -4.92 -11.25 -12.25
N GLN A 91 -5.74 -12.31 -12.26
CA GLN A 91 -7.19 -12.21 -12.45
C GLN A 91 -7.90 -11.43 -11.33
N ARG A 92 -7.25 -11.32 -10.16
CA ARG A 92 -7.73 -10.53 -9.02
C ARG A 92 -7.27 -9.07 -9.06
N CYS A 93 -6.57 -8.67 -10.13
CA CYS A 93 -6.01 -7.33 -10.31
C CYS A 93 -5.29 -6.82 -9.04
N PRO A 94 -4.27 -7.52 -8.53
CA PRO A 94 -3.54 -7.10 -7.33
C PRO A 94 -2.73 -5.83 -7.62
N LEU A 95 -2.85 -4.83 -6.76
CA LEU A 95 -2.25 -3.51 -6.94
C LEU A 95 -1.46 -3.09 -5.69
N PHE A 96 -0.39 -2.34 -5.88
CA PHE A 96 0.11 -1.42 -4.85
C PHE A 96 -0.50 -0.05 -5.07
N VAL A 97 -0.79 0.60 -3.95
CA VAL A 97 -1.46 1.88 -3.90
C VAL A 97 -0.65 2.81 -3.01
N GLY A 98 -0.42 4.03 -3.47
CA GLY A 98 0.37 5.02 -2.75
C GLY A 98 -0.01 6.43 -3.14
N ILE A 99 0.74 7.40 -2.60
CA ILE A 99 0.57 8.82 -2.85
C ILE A 99 1.92 9.44 -3.21
N HIS A 100 1.93 10.72 -3.62
CA HIS A 100 3.15 11.45 -3.94
C HIS A 100 4.08 10.68 -4.92
N GLY A 101 3.51 10.13 -5.99
CA GLY A 101 4.28 9.38 -6.99
C GLY A 101 4.79 8.02 -6.52
N GLY A 102 4.22 7.46 -5.45
CA GLY A 102 4.63 6.19 -4.88
C GLY A 102 5.67 6.31 -3.77
N THR A 103 6.12 7.51 -3.39
CA THR A 103 7.08 7.70 -2.28
C THR A 103 6.52 7.34 -0.90
N LYS A 104 5.20 7.26 -0.78
CA LYS A 104 4.49 6.67 0.36
C LYS A 104 3.45 5.68 -0.13
N ALA A 105 3.31 4.55 0.55
CA ALA A 105 2.41 3.48 0.13
C ALA A 105 1.45 3.06 1.24
N LEU A 106 0.24 2.66 0.85
CA LEU A 106 -0.73 2.05 1.76
C LEU A 106 -0.28 0.63 2.12
N SER A 107 -0.25 0.36 3.42
CA SER A 107 0.13 -0.93 3.99
C SER A 107 -0.83 -1.28 5.12
N CYS A 108 -1.15 -2.57 5.25
CA CYS A 108 -1.88 -3.10 6.41
C CYS A 108 -0.94 -3.45 7.59
N GLY A 109 0.36 -3.23 7.43
CA GLY A 109 1.40 -3.68 8.35
C GLY A 109 1.53 -5.21 8.43
N THR A 110 2.42 -5.67 9.30
CA THR A 110 2.65 -7.09 9.63
C THR A 110 2.16 -7.44 11.04
N GLY A 111 1.39 -6.53 11.66
CA GLY A 111 0.81 -6.75 12.98
C GLY A 111 -0.31 -7.80 12.94
N THR A 112 -0.68 -8.32 14.11
CA THR A 112 -1.74 -9.33 14.25
C THR A 112 -3.11 -8.80 13.87
N GLU A 113 -3.33 -7.48 14.04
CA GLU A 113 -4.54 -6.80 13.59
C GLU A 113 -4.21 -5.97 12.34
N PRO A 114 -4.95 -6.13 11.24
CA PRO A 114 -4.71 -5.37 10.02
C PRO A 114 -5.06 -3.90 10.25
N GLN A 115 -4.06 -3.02 10.14
CA GLN A 115 -4.26 -1.59 10.27
C GLN A 115 -3.74 -0.88 9.04
N LEU A 116 -4.62 -0.14 8.37
CA LEU A 116 -4.26 0.64 7.20
C LEU A 116 -3.45 1.88 7.61
N LYS A 117 -2.24 2.01 7.05
CA LYS A 117 -1.31 3.12 7.30
C LYS A 117 -0.54 3.48 6.04
N LEU A 118 0.10 4.66 6.06
CA LEU A 118 1.09 5.05 5.06
C LEU A 118 2.51 4.72 5.58
N GLU A 119 3.33 4.09 4.73
CA GLU A 119 4.74 3.72 4.97
C GLU A 119 5.72 4.36 3.97
#